data_AF-A0AB37SJ63-F1
#
_entry.id   AF-A0AB37SJ63-F1
#
_cell.length_a   1.000
_cell.length_b   1.000
_cell.length_c   1.000
_cell.angle_alpha   90.00
_cell.angle_beta   90.00
_cell.angle_gamma   90.00
#
_symmetry.space_group_name_H-M   'P 1'
#
loop_
_entity.id
_entity.type
_entity.pdbx_description
1 polymer ?
#
loop_
_entity_poly.entity_id
_entity_poly.type
_entity_poly.pdbx_seq_one_letter_code
_entity_poly.pdbx_strand_id
1 'polypeptide(L)'
;MALYKIPYATHNLPAALLEMGVLSKMIAGFFESERGYDRAAFRQLIKGNRDSSFTYLNRLGFYAKRAKSKWLFDYYKKCVVARLSAKIGEAAFPASARIGTDLFRINSHVELFDEATKLFVAKGNDPQVIFRNLPEIAATGVLTFYASSASTGNLFFSRTVEDKFSAADSMKFKVAAGVNVVRFDASQLSSEPLRTIRFDPMSRDGYFSVLALSYGAGEQVDQGALAVSAS
;
A
#
# COMPACT_ATOMS: atom_id res chain seq x y z
N MET A 1 -25.39 -24.89 -1.79
CA MET A 1 -24.27 -23.94 -1.64
C MET A 1 -24.78 -22.53 -1.85
N ALA A 2 -24.97 -21.74 -0.79
CA ALA A 2 -25.55 -20.40 -0.90
C ALA A 2 -24.57 -19.46 -1.63
N LEU A 3 -24.95 -19.03 -2.83
CA LEU A 3 -24.29 -17.92 -3.53
C LEU A 3 -24.54 -16.66 -2.72
N TYR A 4 -23.58 -16.28 -1.86
CA TYR A 4 -23.55 -14.96 -1.24
C TYR A 4 -23.48 -13.92 -2.36
N LYS A 5 -24.64 -13.39 -2.77
CA LYS A 5 -24.74 -12.22 -3.65
C LYS A 5 -24.27 -11.04 -2.83
N ILE A 6 -23.00 -10.66 -2.97
CA ILE A 6 -22.49 -9.40 -2.45
C ILE A 6 -23.27 -8.29 -3.18
N PRO A 7 -24.12 -7.51 -2.50
CA PRO A 7 -24.94 -6.50 -3.13
C PRO A 7 -24.05 -5.41 -3.72
N TYR A 8 -24.05 -5.28 -5.04
CA TYR A 8 -23.59 -4.06 -5.70
C TYR A 8 -24.59 -2.95 -5.35
N ALA A 9 -24.32 -2.12 -4.34
CA ALA A 9 -25.04 -0.86 -4.24
C ALA A 9 -24.69 0.01 -5.46
N THR A 10 -25.73 0.39 -6.20
CA THR A 10 -25.76 0.94 -7.57
C THR A 10 -24.87 2.16 -7.79
N HIS A 11 -24.66 3.00 -6.77
CA HIS A 11 -23.87 4.24 -6.87
C HIS A 11 -22.37 4.04 -7.13
N ASN A 12 -21.78 2.89 -6.74
CA ASN A 12 -20.34 2.63 -6.95
C ASN A 12 -20.06 1.68 -8.13
N LEU A 13 -21.11 1.23 -8.82
CA LEU A 13 -20.98 0.30 -9.93
C LEU A 13 -20.13 0.88 -11.08
N PRO A 14 -20.27 2.16 -11.48
CA PRO A 14 -19.43 2.72 -12.54
C PRO A 14 -17.94 2.70 -12.19
N ALA A 15 -17.57 3.11 -10.97
CA ALA A 15 -16.19 3.09 -10.49
C ALA A 15 -15.63 1.66 -10.44
N ALA A 16 -16.40 0.70 -9.94
CA ALA A 16 -15.99 -0.69 -9.89
C ALA A 16 -15.78 -1.28 -11.30
N LEU A 17 -16.69 -1.03 -12.24
CA LEU A 17 -16.56 -1.50 -13.63
C LEU A 17 -15.38 -0.85 -14.36
N LEU A 18 -15.10 0.42 -14.07
CA LEU A 18 -13.93 1.11 -14.59
C LEU A 18 -12.63 0.48 -14.06
N GLU A 19 -12.51 0.27 -12.75
CA GLU A 19 -11.36 -0.38 -12.12
C GLU A 19 -11.12 -1.81 -12.64
N MET A 20 -12.20 -2.53 -12.99
CA MET A 20 -12.15 -3.87 -13.61
C MET A 20 -11.75 -3.83 -15.09
N GLY A 21 -11.64 -2.65 -15.72
CA GLY A 21 -11.46 -2.50 -17.17
C GLY A 21 -12.67 -2.97 -17.99
N VAL A 22 -13.80 -3.22 -17.35
CA VAL A 22 -15.05 -3.69 -17.99
C VAL A 22 -15.73 -2.53 -18.70
N LEU A 23 -15.73 -1.32 -18.10
CA LEU A 23 -16.40 -0.15 -18.66
C LEU A 23 -15.86 0.21 -20.06
N SER A 24 -14.54 0.24 -20.21
CA SER A 24 -13.89 0.53 -21.51
C SER A 24 -14.18 -0.55 -22.55
N LYS A 25 -14.19 -1.83 -22.16
CA LYS A 25 -14.56 -2.95 -23.04
C LYS A 25 -16.02 -2.90 -23.49
N MET A 26 -16.92 -2.46 -22.61
CA MET A 26 -18.32 -2.26 -22.97
C MET A 26 -18.48 -1.13 -23.97
N ILE A 27 -17.85 0.02 -23.72
CA ILE A 27 -17.91 1.18 -24.63
C ILE A 27 -17.39 0.78 -26.02
N ALA A 28 -16.24 0.11 -26.09
CA ALA A 28 -15.71 -0.42 -27.35
C ALA A 28 -16.70 -1.39 -28.03
N GLY A 29 -17.22 -2.39 -27.31
CA GLY A 29 -18.18 -3.35 -27.86
C GLY A 29 -19.53 -2.76 -28.29
N PHE A 30 -19.94 -1.63 -27.70
CA PHE A 30 -21.11 -0.87 -28.15
C PHE A 30 -20.84 -0.11 -29.46
N PHE A 31 -19.62 0.40 -29.66
CA PHE A 31 -19.24 0.99 -30.95
C PHE A 31 -19.01 -0.07 -32.04
N GLU A 32 -18.64 -1.30 -31.67
CA GLU A 32 -18.39 -2.40 -32.61
C GLU A 32 -19.65 -3.20 -32.99
N SER A 33 -20.77 -3.07 -32.24
CA SER A 33 -22.00 -3.83 -32.54
C SER A 33 -23.29 -3.05 -32.22
N GLU A 34 -24.20 -2.98 -33.20
CA GLU A 34 -25.50 -2.28 -33.06
C GLU A 34 -26.47 -2.93 -32.05
N ARG A 35 -26.22 -4.19 -31.64
CA ARG A 35 -27.09 -4.93 -30.70
C ARG A 35 -26.66 -4.79 -29.23
N GLY A 36 -25.57 -4.09 -28.95
CA GLY A 36 -25.02 -3.98 -27.59
C GLY A 36 -24.45 -5.29 -27.05
N TYR A 37 -24.03 -5.27 -25.79
CA TYR A 37 -23.31 -6.39 -25.13
C TYR A 37 -24.26 -7.44 -24.53
N ASP A 38 -24.03 -8.74 -24.77
CA ASP A 38 -24.81 -9.83 -24.15
C ASP A 38 -24.70 -9.81 -22.61
N ARG A 39 -25.84 -9.95 -21.94
CA ARG A 39 -25.96 -9.93 -20.47
C ARG A 39 -25.23 -11.11 -19.81
N ALA A 40 -25.24 -12.30 -20.42
CA ALA A 40 -24.56 -13.45 -19.86
C ALA A 40 -23.03 -13.30 -19.97
N ALA A 41 -22.54 -12.88 -21.15
CA ALA A 41 -21.15 -12.50 -21.37
C ALA A 41 -20.69 -11.39 -20.41
N PHE A 42 -21.49 -10.34 -20.22
CA PHE A 42 -21.20 -9.24 -19.28
C PHE A 42 -21.03 -9.73 -17.84
N ARG A 43 -21.92 -10.63 -17.38
CA ARG A 43 -21.80 -11.23 -16.03
C ARG A 43 -20.53 -12.06 -15.88
N GLN A 44 -20.12 -12.80 -16.91
CA GLN A 44 -18.86 -13.54 -16.87
C GLN A 44 -17.65 -12.60 -16.83
N LEU A 45 -17.70 -11.50 -17.57
CA LEU A 45 -16.65 -10.49 -17.60
C LEU A 45 -16.49 -9.81 -16.23
N ILE A 46 -17.58 -9.43 -15.56
CA ILE A 46 -17.54 -8.95 -14.17
C ILE A 46 -16.97 -10.02 -13.24
N LYS A 47 -17.45 -11.27 -13.32
CA LYS A 47 -17.00 -12.35 -12.43
C LYS A 47 -15.49 -12.59 -12.55
N GLY A 48 -14.98 -12.60 -13.79
CA GLY A 48 -13.56 -12.82 -14.07
C GLY A 48 -12.65 -11.66 -13.65
N ASN A 49 -13.19 -10.44 -13.49
CA ASN A 49 -12.39 -9.25 -13.19
C ASN A 49 -12.67 -8.64 -11.81
N ARG A 50 -13.61 -9.18 -11.02
CA ARG A 50 -14.08 -8.54 -9.78
C ARG A 50 -12.97 -8.25 -8.76
N ASP A 51 -11.97 -9.11 -8.69
CA ASP A 51 -10.83 -8.98 -7.77
C ASP A 51 -9.87 -7.85 -8.22
N SER A 52 -10.08 -7.31 -9.43
CA SER A 52 -9.39 -6.14 -9.96
C SER A 52 -10.02 -4.81 -9.57
N SER A 53 -11.06 -4.78 -8.74
CA SER A 53 -11.67 -3.53 -8.24
C SER A 53 -11.46 -3.35 -6.74
N PHE A 54 -10.78 -2.27 -6.34
CA PHE A 54 -10.68 -1.87 -4.94
C PHE A 54 -12.04 -1.52 -4.35
N THR A 55 -12.90 -0.88 -5.14
CA THR A 55 -14.26 -0.56 -4.74
C THR A 55 -15.06 -1.83 -4.41
N TYR A 56 -14.92 -2.87 -5.22
CA TYR A 56 -15.50 -4.18 -4.94
C TYR A 56 -14.89 -4.83 -3.70
N LEU A 57 -13.56 -4.86 -3.60
CA LEU A 57 -12.83 -5.46 -2.48
C LEU A 57 -13.19 -4.78 -1.15
N ASN A 58 -13.25 -3.45 -1.09
CA ASN A 58 -13.63 -2.70 0.10
C ASN A 58 -15.02 -3.10 0.62
N ARG A 59 -15.99 -3.28 -0.30
CA ARG A 59 -17.32 -3.78 0.06
C ARG A 59 -17.30 -5.23 0.51
N LEU A 60 -16.58 -6.09 -0.21
CA LEU A 60 -16.38 -7.48 0.20
C LEU A 60 -15.79 -7.55 1.63
N GLY A 61 -14.83 -6.69 1.96
CA GLY A 61 -14.27 -6.55 3.31
C GLY A 61 -15.29 -6.14 4.36
N PHE A 62 -16.15 -5.14 4.06
CA PHE A 62 -17.25 -4.76 4.95
C PHE A 62 -18.21 -5.93 5.20
N TYR A 63 -18.61 -6.65 4.15
CA TYR A 63 -19.48 -7.82 4.27
C TYR A 63 -18.80 -8.97 5.02
N ALA A 64 -17.53 -9.25 4.74
CA ALA A 64 -16.76 -10.30 5.42
C ALA A 64 -16.68 -10.04 6.93
N LYS A 65 -16.35 -8.81 7.32
CA LYS A 65 -16.32 -8.38 8.74
C LYS A 65 -17.69 -8.50 9.39
N ARG A 66 -18.75 -8.03 8.74
CA ARG A 66 -20.13 -8.09 9.26
C ARG A 66 -20.64 -9.52 9.40
N ALA A 67 -20.34 -10.39 8.43
CA ALA A 67 -20.80 -11.77 8.42
C ALA A 67 -20.09 -12.66 9.45
N LYS A 68 -18.96 -12.19 10.04
CA LYS A 68 -18.10 -12.96 10.95
C LYS A 68 -17.72 -14.34 10.39
N SER A 69 -17.68 -14.49 9.06
CA SER A 69 -17.38 -15.74 8.39
C SER A 69 -15.88 -15.80 8.09
N LYS A 70 -15.18 -16.74 8.75
CA LYS A 70 -13.74 -16.96 8.55
C LYS A 70 -13.41 -17.21 7.08
N TRP A 71 -14.13 -18.12 6.44
CA TRP A 71 -13.91 -18.44 5.03
C TRP A 71 -14.06 -17.22 4.10
N LEU A 72 -15.09 -16.38 4.34
CA LEU A 72 -15.31 -15.19 3.53
C LEU A 72 -14.21 -14.14 3.75
N PHE A 73 -13.73 -14.02 4.99
CA PHE A 73 -12.62 -13.16 5.34
C PHE A 73 -11.29 -13.64 4.73
N ASP A 74 -11.03 -14.95 4.76
CA ASP A 74 -9.85 -15.54 4.13
C ASP A 74 -9.87 -15.36 2.60
N TYR A 75 -11.05 -15.53 1.98
CA TYR A 75 -11.23 -15.24 0.55
C TYR A 75 -10.98 -13.76 0.24
N TYR A 76 -11.56 -12.85 1.03
CA TYR A 76 -11.31 -11.42 0.92
C TYR A 76 -9.83 -11.06 1.02
N LYS A 77 -9.15 -11.60 2.05
CA LYS A 77 -7.72 -11.42 2.26
C LYS A 77 -6.94 -11.86 1.03
N LYS A 78 -7.20 -13.07 0.52
CA LYS A 78 -6.54 -13.59 -0.69
C LYS A 78 -6.68 -12.63 -1.89
N CYS A 79 -7.88 -12.11 -2.14
CA CYS A 79 -8.11 -11.20 -3.26
C CYS A 79 -7.38 -9.86 -3.10
N VAL A 80 -7.39 -9.27 -1.91
CA VAL A 80 -6.66 -8.03 -1.62
C VAL A 80 -5.15 -8.25 -1.78
N VAL A 81 -4.60 -9.31 -1.19
CA VAL A 81 -3.17 -9.65 -1.26
C VAL A 81 -2.73 -9.83 -2.70
N ALA A 82 -3.48 -10.60 -3.51
CA ALA A 82 -3.16 -10.85 -4.91
C ALA A 82 -3.13 -9.55 -5.72
N ARG A 83 -4.15 -8.69 -5.55
CA ARG A 83 -4.22 -7.40 -6.24
C ARG A 83 -3.07 -6.47 -5.87
N LEU A 84 -2.81 -6.30 -4.58
CA LEU A 84 -1.74 -5.43 -4.10
C LEU A 84 -0.37 -5.91 -4.55
N SER A 85 -0.16 -7.23 -4.51
CA SER A 85 1.08 -7.83 -4.99
C SER A 85 1.28 -7.62 -6.50
N ALA A 86 0.22 -7.75 -7.31
CA ALA A 86 0.29 -7.43 -8.74
C ALA A 86 0.64 -5.95 -8.96
N LYS A 87 0.02 -5.03 -8.23
CA LYS A 87 0.31 -3.59 -8.34
C LYS A 87 1.72 -3.20 -7.91
N ILE A 88 2.28 -3.88 -6.92
CA ILE A 88 3.68 -3.68 -6.52
C ILE A 88 4.62 -4.30 -7.56
N GLY A 89 4.26 -5.47 -8.11
CA GLY A 89 5.03 -6.15 -9.16
C GLY A 89 5.10 -5.36 -10.47
N GLU A 90 4.04 -4.61 -10.84
CA GLU A 90 4.05 -3.67 -11.97
C GLU A 90 5.15 -2.60 -11.84
N ALA A 91 5.57 -2.27 -10.61
CA ALA A 91 6.64 -1.31 -10.33
C ALA A 91 8.04 -1.94 -10.23
N ALA A 92 8.21 -3.20 -10.66
CA ALA A 92 9.45 -3.97 -10.64
C ALA A 92 10.07 -4.20 -9.25
N PHE A 93 9.27 -4.20 -8.18
CA PHE A 93 9.73 -4.55 -6.83
C PHE A 93 9.35 -5.99 -6.46
N PRO A 94 10.30 -6.94 -6.41
CA PRO A 94 10.01 -8.31 -5.99
C PRO A 94 9.66 -8.36 -4.49
N ALA A 95 8.88 -9.36 -4.09
CA ALA A 95 8.49 -9.53 -2.68
C ALA A 95 9.70 -9.72 -1.74
N SER A 96 10.80 -10.28 -2.24
CA SER A 96 12.06 -10.47 -1.52
C SER A 96 12.79 -9.16 -1.18
N ALA A 97 12.50 -8.07 -1.89
CA ALA A 97 13.09 -6.77 -1.60
C ALA A 97 12.46 -6.09 -0.37
N ARG A 98 11.27 -6.56 0.07
CA ARG A 98 10.48 -5.94 1.14
C ARG A 98 11.17 -6.08 2.49
N ILE A 99 11.14 -5.00 3.27
CA ILE A 99 11.75 -4.98 4.60
C ILE A 99 11.07 -6.00 5.52
N GLY A 100 11.89 -6.82 6.19
CA GLY A 100 11.43 -7.74 7.22
C GLY A 100 10.81 -7.01 8.42
N THR A 101 9.77 -7.60 9.00
CA THR A 101 9.08 -7.04 10.18
C THR A 101 9.98 -6.89 11.41
N ASP A 102 11.07 -7.67 11.50
CA ASP A 102 11.98 -7.62 12.65
C ASP A 102 12.81 -6.31 12.70
N LEU A 103 12.83 -5.57 11.59
CA LEU A 103 13.55 -4.30 11.48
C LEU A 103 12.74 -3.09 11.99
N PHE A 104 11.45 -3.28 12.30
CA PHE A 104 10.60 -2.19 12.75
C PHE A 104 9.50 -2.63 13.73
N ARG A 105 8.92 -1.66 14.41
CA ARG A 105 7.72 -1.84 15.22
C ARG A 105 6.54 -1.13 14.58
N ILE A 106 5.35 -1.62 14.86
CA ILE A 106 4.09 -0.98 14.46
C ILE A 106 3.26 -0.64 15.69
N ASN A 107 2.50 0.44 15.65
CA ASN A 107 1.56 0.79 16.73
C ASN A 107 0.20 0.08 16.56
N SER A 108 -0.74 0.33 17.48
CA SER A 108 -2.10 -0.26 17.45
C SER A 108 -2.96 0.17 16.25
N HIS A 109 -2.55 1.23 15.54
CA HIS A 109 -3.25 1.77 14.38
C HIS A 109 -2.74 1.20 13.06
N VAL A 110 -1.77 0.30 13.12
CA VAL A 110 -1.27 -0.50 12.01
C VAL A 110 -1.47 -1.97 12.33
N GLU A 111 -1.91 -2.74 11.34
CA GLU A 111 -2.09 -4.19 11.46
C GLU A 111 -1.31 -4.89 10.35
N LEU A 112 -0.59 -5.97 10.69
CA LEU A 112 -0.01 -6.85 9.68
C LEU A 112 -1.13 -7.65 9.01
N PHE A 113 -1.50 -7.24 7.81
CA PHE A 113 -2.57 -7.87 7.05
C PHE A 113 -2.14 -9.23 6.51
N ASP A 114 -0.94 -9.29 5.92
CA ASP A 114 -0.38 -10.49 5.34
C ASP A 114 1.14 -10.54 5.56
N GLU A 115 1.59 -11.63 6.16
CA GLU A 115 2.98 -11.79 6.58
C GLU A 115 3.91 -12.12 5.41
N ALA A 116 3.47 -12.99 4.50
CA ALA A 116 4.26 -13.42 3.36
C ALA A 116 4.60 -12.26 2.42
N THR A 117 3.65 -11.34 2.27
CA THR A 117 3.80 -10.17 1.40
C THR A 117 4.12 -8.89 2.17
N LYS A 118 4.26 -8.93 3.50
CA LYS A 118 4.52 -7.74 4.34
C LYS A 118 3.56 -6.59 4.00
N LEU A 119 2.28 -6.93 3.90
CA LEU A 119 1.19 -5.97 3.66
C LEU A 119 0.59 -5.54 4.99
N PHE A 120 0.37 -4.25 5.14
CA PHE A 120 -0.16 -3.63 6.34
C PHE A 120 -1.49 -2.94 6.05
N VAL A 121 -2.33 -2.84 7.08
CA VAL A 121 -3.53 -1.98 7.08
C VAL A 121 -3.30 -0.82 8.04
N ALA A 122 -3.44 0.41 7.54
CA ALA A 122 -3.57 1.60 8.35
C ALA A 122 -5.05 1.83 8.73
N LYS A 123 -5.31 2.10 10.01
CA LYS A 123 -6.66 2.35 10.58
C LYS A 123 -6.97 3.86 10.74
N GLY A 124 -6.34 4.70 9.92
CA GLY A 124 -6.67 6.12 9.74
C GLY A 124 -6.29 7.08 10.87
N ASN A 125 -6.25 6.58 12.11
CA ASN A 125 -5.85 7.35 13.28
C ASN A 125 -4.36 7.15 13.55
N ASP A 126 -3.49 7.97 12.96
CA ASP A 126 -2.05 7.97 13.27
C ASP A 126 -1.34 6.59 13.14
N PRO A 127 -1.36 5.97 11.94
CA PRO A 127 -0.62 4.73 11.71
C PRO A 127 0.88 4.99 11.82
N GLN A 128 1.61 4.24 12.64
CA GLN A 128 3.04 4.44 12.84
C GLN A 128 3.83 3.16 12.60
N VAL A 129 4.94 3.30 11.88
CA VAL A 129 5.98 2.29 11.69
C VAL A 129 7.29 2.88 12.19
N ILE A 130 7.94 2.24 13.17
CA ILE A 130 9.15 2.74 13.82
C ILE A 130 10.33 1.85 13.45
N PHE A 131 11.24 2.37 12.65
CA PHE A 131 12.54 1.76 12.34
C PHE A 131 13.52 2.09 13.47
N ARG A 132 14.14 1.06 14.05
CA ARG A 132 15.03 1.19 15.21
C ARG A 132 16.42 0.64 14.91
N ASN A 133 17.37 0.97 15.79
CA ASN A 133 18.75 0.51 15.71
C ASN A 133 19.37 0.81 14.36
N LEU A 134 19.11 2.02 13.86
CA LEU A 134 19.68 2.48 12.60
C LEU A 134 21.21 2.47 12.70
N PRO A 135 21.90 2.15 11.59
CA PRO A 135 23.36 2.17 11.57
C PRO A 135 23.86 3.60 11.82
N GLU A 136 25.05 3.73 12.41
CA GLU A 136 25.61 5.03 12.81
C GLU A 136 25.89 5.99 11.64
N ILE A 137 25.82 5.50 10.41
CA ILE A 137 25.93 6.32 9.20
C ILE A 137 24.59 6.97 8.80
N ALA A 138 23.47 6.66 9.45
CA ALA A 138 22.14 7.08 9.00
C ALA A 138 21.90 8.58 9.24
N ALA A 139 22.31 9.43 8.30
CA ALA A 139 21.98 10.86 8.29
C ALA A 139 21.05 11.21 7.11
N THR A 140 21.26 10.54 5.96
CA THR A 140 20.40 10.64 4.78
C THR A 140 19.82 9.27 4.45
N GLY A 141 18.77 9.24 3.61
CA GLY A 141 18.22 7.97 3.18
C GLY A 141 17.08 8.06 2.19
N VAL A 142 16.65 6.88 1.75
CA VAL A 142 15.53 6.70 0.82
C VAL A 142 14.59 5.65 1.37
N LEU A 143 13.35 6.05 1.64
CA LEU A 143 12.23 5.19 1.96
C LEU A 143 11.38 4.95 0.72
N THR A 144 11.25 3.69 0.32
CA THR A 144 10.36 3.26 -0.77
C THR A 144 9.21 2.45 -0.21
N PHE A 145 7.98 2.81 -0.55
CA PHE A 145 6.80 2.13 -0.05
C PHE A 145 5.64 2.18 -1.05
N TYR A 146 4.73 1.21 -0.95
CA TYR A 146 3.46 1.23 -1.66
C TYR A 146 2.35 1.78 -0.76
N ALA A 147 1.44 2.58 -1.32
CA ALA A 147 0.19 2.99 -0.68
C ALA A 147 -1.01 2.76 -1.61
N SER A 148 -2.12 2.25 -1.07
CA SER A 148 -3.32 1.95 -1.88
C SER A 148 -4.09 3.19 -2.30
N SER A 149 -3.87 4.34 -1.66
CA SER A 149 -4.58 5.58 -1.92
C SER A 149 -3.69 6.80 -1.69
N ALA A 150 -4.01 7.89 -2.37
CA ALA A 150 -3.31 9.15 -2.16
C ALA A 150 -3.58 9.70 -0.75
N SER A 151 -2.59 10.28 -0.09
CA SER A 151 -2.69 10.85 1.25
C SER A 151 -1.55 11.84 1.54
N THR A 152 -1.34 12.15 2.82
CA THR A 152 -0.13 12.80 3.34
C THR A 152 0.55 11.84 4.30
N GLY A 153 1.87 11.87 4.34
CA GLY A 153 2.67 11.09 5.28
C GLY A 153 3.73 11.97 5.95
N ASN A 154 4.31 11.45 7.02
CA ASN A 154 5.35 12.13 7.78
C ASN A 154 6.49 11.16 8.12
N LEU A 155 7.71 11.69 8.15
CA LEU A 155 8.86 11.07 8.80
C LEU A 155 9.21 11.90 10.03
N PHE A 156 9.44 11.23 11.15
CA PHE A 156 9.99 11.83 12.35
C PHE A 156 11.34 11.18 12.65
N PHE A 157 12.28 12.01 13.05
CA PHE A 157 13.66 11.61 13.26
C PHE A 157 13.99 11.66 14.75
N SER A 158 14.73 10.68 15.26
CA SER A 158 15.28 10.72 16.61
C SER A 158 16.70 10.17 16.65
N ARG A 159 17.52 10.84 17.46
CA ARG A 159 18.93 10.55 17.72
C ARG A 159 19.11 9.69 18.97
N THR A 160 18.02 9.40 19.67
CA THR A 160 18.02 8.50 20.81
C THR A 160 17.40 7.17 20.41
N VAL A 161 17.74 6.12 21.17
CA VAL A 161 17.08 4.81 21.06
C VAL A 161 15.67 4.84 21.68
N GLU A 162 15.29 5.95 22.30
CA GLU A 162 13.97 6.16 22.86
C GLU A 162 13.03 6.62 21.73
N ASP A 163 11.81 6.09 21.69
CA ASP A 163 10.75 6.46 20.72
C ASP A 163 10.16 7.86 21.05
N LYS A 164 11.02 8.86 21.22
CA LYS A 164 10.64 10.26 21.45
C LYS A 164 10.82 11.03 20.16
N PHE A 165 9.72 11.54 19.62
CA PHE A 165 9.69 12.26 18.36
C PHE A 165 9.17 13.68 18.57
N SER A 166 9.82 14.65 17.92
CA SER A 166 9.42 16.05 17.94
C SER A 166 8.92 16.48 16.56
N ALA A 167 7.94 17.38 16.53
CA ALA A 167 7.49 18.00 15.28
C ALA A 167 8.59 18.84 14.62
N ALA A 168 9.56 19.34 15.39
CA ALA A 168 10.71 20.09 14.85
C ALA A 168 11.66 19.19 14.05
N ASP A 169 11.77 17.92 14.43
CA ASP A 169 12.58 16.91 13.75
C ASP A 169 11.69 16.04 12.84
N SER A 170 10.96 16.67 11.93
CA SER A 170 10.04 15.97 11.03
C SER A 170 10.04 16.49 9.60
N MET A 171 9.67 15.62 8.67
CA MET A 171 9.49 15.92 7.26
C MET A 171 8.10 15.45 6.82
N LYS A 172 7.32 16.34 6.21
CA LYS A 172 6.04 16.01 5.61
C LYS A 172 6.19 15.75 4.11
N PHE A 173 5.42 14.82 3.56
CA PHE A 173 5.39 14.54 2.13
C PHE A 173 4.00 14.18 1.63
N LYS A 174 3.78 14.35 0.32
CA LYS A 174 2.58 13.87 -0.36
C LYS A 174 2.75 12.38 -0.68
N VAL A 175 1.65 11.64 -0.56
CA VAL A 175 1.58 10.22 -0.89
C VAL A 175 0.66 10.06 -2.08
N ALA A 176 1.16 9.45 -3.15
CA ALA A 176 0.36 9.02 -4.29
C ALA A 176 -0.17 7.60 -4.07
N ALA A 177 -1.26 7.25 -4.76
CA ALA A 177 -1.65 5.86 -4.88
C ALA A 177 -0.62 5.12 -5.77
N GLY A 178 -0.06 4.02 -5.29
CA GLY A 178 1.03 3.30 -5.95
C GLY A 178 2.33 3.32 -5.15
N VAL A 179 3.45 3.15 -5.86
CA VAL A 179 4.79 3.20 -5.26
C VAL A 179 5.24 4.65 -5.09
N ASN A 180 5.78 4.94 -3.90
CA ASN A 180 6.27 6.24 -3.48
C ASN A 180 7.74 6.10 -3.08
N VAL A 181 8.53 7.11 -3.42
CA VAL A 181 9.95 7.22 -3.04
C VAL A 181 10.12 8.53 -2.29
N VAL A 182 10.49 8.44 -1.01
CA VAL A 182 10.73 9.58 -0.13
C VAL A 182 12.21 9.62 0.19
N ARG A 183 12.87 10.70 -0.24
CA ARG A 183 14.26 10.99 0.13
C ARG A 183 14.25 11.91 1.33
N PHE A 184 15.09 11.63 2.31
CA PHE A 184 15.24 12.47 3.49
C PHE A 184 16.71 12.76 3.76
N ASP A 185 16.96 13.95 4.31
CA ASP A 185 18.25 14.40 4.80
C ASP A 185 18.04 15.05 6.16
N ALA A 186 18.49 14.37 7.22
CA ALA A 186 18.44 14.85 8.59
C ALA A 186 19.76 15.48 9.04
N SER A 187 20.80 15.49 8.19
CA SER A 187 22.10 16.10 8.51
C SER A 187 22.00 17.62 8.68
N GLN A 188 21.06 18.25 7.97
CA GLN A 188 20.75 19.67 8.10
C GLN A 188 20.12 20.03 9.45
N LEU A 189 19.55 19.03 10.15
CA LEU A 189 18.92 19.22 11.45
C LEU A 189 19.93 19.04 12.60
N SER A 190 20.96 18.22 12.42
CA SER A 190 22.06 18.01 13.36
C SER A 190 23.17 17.17 12.72
N SER A 191 24.40 17.33 13.21
CA SER A 191 25.54 16.48 12.86
C SER A 191 25.52 15.08 13.51
N GLU A 192 24.67 14.86 14.51
CA GLU A 192 24.53 13.55 15.15
C GLU A 192 23.74 12.57 14.29
N PRO A 193 24.15 11.29 14.21
CA PRO A 193 23.47 10.30 13.39
C PRO A 193 22.11 9.90 13.96
N LEU A 194 21.19 9.51 13.07
CA LEU A 194 19.87 9.00 13.46
C LEU A 194 19.99 7.62 14.11
N ARG A 195 19.18 7.40 15.14
CA ARG A 195 19.07 6.09 15.81
C ARG A 195 17.71 5.45 15.58
N THR A 196 16.67 6.26 15.40
CA THR A 196 15.31 5.81 15.11
C THR A 196 14.60 6.73 14.11
N ILE A 197 13.73 6.14 13.28
CA ILE A 197 12.84 6.86 12.36
C ILE A 197 11.43 6.36 12.59
N ARG A 198 10.48 7.27 12.84
CA ARG A 198 9.05 6.98 12.79
C ARG A 198 8.52 7.41 11.42
N PHE A 199 7.82 6.48 10.79
CA PHE A 199 7.16 6.65 9.51
C PHE A 199 5.65 6.54 9.68
N ASP A 200 4.97 7.63 9.31
CA ASP A 200 3.53 7.71 9.25
C ASP A 200 3.12 7.62 7.78
N PRO A 201 2.73 6.43 7.29
CA PRO A 201 2.58 6.18 5.86
C PRO A 201 1.40 6.92 5.24
N MET A 202 0.34 7.14 6.01
CA MET A 202 -0.94 7.63 5.52
C MET A 202 -1.72 8.33 6.64
N SER A 203 -2.58 9.28 6.27
CA SER A 203 -3.48 10.00 7.18
C SER A 203 -4.93 9.51 7.13
N ARG A 204 -5.16 8.33 6.54
CA ARG A 204 -6.49 7.74 6.32
C ARG A 204 -6.40 6.21 6.30
N ASP A 205 -7.55 5.55 6.36
CA ASP A 205 -7.64 4.10 6.18
C ASP A 205 -7.10 3.68 4.81
N GLY A 206 -6.28 2.63 4.79
CA GLY A 206 -5.67 2.14 3.56
C GLY A 206 -4.71 0.98 3.78
N TYR A 207 -4.26 0.39 2.67
CA TYR A 207 -3.20 -0.60 2.66
C TYR A 207 -1.88 0.04 2.29
N PHE A 208 -0.81 -0.42 2.91
CA PHE A 208 0.53 -0.02 2.53
C PHE A 208 1.53 -1.17 2.69
N SER A 209 2.70 -1.04 2.08
CA SER A 209 3.82 -1.97 2.26
C SER A 209 5.12 -1.19 2.24
N VAL A 210 5.98 -1.42 3.21
CA VAL A 210 7.34 -0.87 3.19
C VAL A 210 8.19 -1.75 2.29
N LEU A 211 8.66 -1.18 1.18
CA LEU A 211 9.38 -1.92 0.14
C LEU A 211 10.88 -1.87 0.38
N ALA A 212 11.46 -0.71 0.65
CA ALA A 212 12.89 -0.61 0.91
C ALA A 212 13.19 0.61 1.77
N LEU A 213 14.28 0.53 2.54
CA LEU A 213 14.81 1.63 3.31
C LEU A 213 16.33 1.52 3.26
N SER A 214 16.95 2.58 2.74
CA SER A 214 18.40 2.69 2.62
C SER A 214 18.85 3.96 3.33
N TYR A 215 20.09 3.94 3.82
CA TYR A 215 20.70 5.04 4.56
C TYR A 215 22.09 5.31 4.02
N GLY A 216 22.54 6.55 4.13
CA GLY A 216 23.90 6.96 3.81
C GLY A 216 24.42 8.01 4.80
N ALA A 217 25.75 8.11 4.88
CA ALA A 217 26.42 9.27 5.46
C ALA A 217 25.98 10.54 4.70
N GLY A 218 26.13 11.73 5.28
CA GLY A 218 25.66 13.01 4.74
C GLY A 218 26.15 13.45 3.34
N GLU A 219 26.74 12.55 2.55
CA GLU A 219 27.12 12.77 1.15
C GLU A 219 26.38 11.75 0.25
N GLN A 220 25.51 12.28 -0.61
CA GLN A 220 24.74 11.63 -1.69
C GLN A 220 24.40 10.14 -1.53
N VAL A 221 23.12 9.83 -1.26
CA VAL A 221 22.58 8.52 -1.62
C VAL A 221 22.61 8.39 -3.14
N ASP A 222 23.64 7.69 -3.61
CA ASP A 222 23.90 7.42 -5.00
C ASP A 222 22.68 6.77 -5.67
N GLN A 223 22.42 7.11 -6.93
CA GLN A 223 21.21 6.77 -7.68
C GLN A 223 21.01 5.24 -7.91
N GLY A 224 21.91 4.41 -7.41
CA GLY A 224 21.99 2.97 -7.65
C GLY A 224 21.00 2.08 -6.89
N ALA A 225 20.29 2.58 -5.88
CA ALA A 225 19.33 1.75 -5.12
C ALA A 225 18.02 1.44 -5.89
N LEU A 226 17.83 2.00 -7.08
CA LEU A 226 16.74 1.62 -8.01
C LEU A 226 17.15 0.50 -8.99
N ALA A 227 18.40 0.03 -8.94
CA ALA A 227 18.90 -1.04 -9.80
C ALA A 227 19.13 -2.32 -9.00
N VAL A 228 18.07 -2.91 -8.42
CA VAL A 228 18.11 -4.34 -8.11
C VAL A 228 17.76 -5.09 -9.40
N SER A 229 18.80 -5.25 -10.22
CA SER A 229 19.03 -6.26 -11.25
C SER A 229 17.82 -6.67 -12.10
N ALA A 230 17.64 -5.95 -13.21
CA ALA A 230 17.36 -6.63 -14.48
C ALA A 230 18.60 -7.45 -14.85
N SER A 231 18.56 -8.75 -14.56
CA SER A 231 19.37 -9.80 -15.19
C SER A 231 18.61 -11.10 -15.10
#